data_AF-A0A094BLJ4-F1
#
_entry.id   AF-A0A094BLJ4-F1
#
_cell.length_a   1.000
_cell.length_b   1.000
_cell.length_c   1.000
_cell.angle_alpha   90.00
_cell.angle_beta   90.00
_cell.angle_gamma   90.00
#
_symmetry.space_group_name_H-M   'P 1'
#
loop_
_entity.id
_entity.type
_entity.pdbx_description
1 polymer ?
#
loop_
_entity_poly.entity_id
_entity_poly.type
_entity_poly.pdbx_seq_one_letter_code
_entity_poly.pdbx_strand_id
1 'polypeptide(L)'
;PAAGFVPAWSAIIFGVVGAVACNFATKIKYLLHVDDALDIFAVHGVGGFVGNLLTGLFAADYIAALDGATVIPGGWLNRHYIQLAYQLADSVAGFAYSFGGTCLILFLMNLVPGLSLRASEEDENNGMDDAQLGEFAYDYVELRRETSDVVIQDIEAQSSKGSRSASVAASMVGAEQKVQ
;
A
#
# COMPACT_ATOMS: atom_id res chain seq x y z
N PRO A 1 -22.08 -0.71 -3.81
CA PRO A 1 -23.30 -1.15 -3.08
C PRO A 1 -24.63 -0.54 -3.59
N ALA A 2 -24.66 0.71 -4.09
CA ALA A 2 -25.92 1.44 -4.28
C ALA A 2 -26.52 1.49 -5.70
N ALA A 3 -25.75 1.20 -6.75
CA ALA A 3 -26.05 1.65 -8.12
C ALA A 3 -27.41 1.20 -8.69
N GLY A 4 -27.91 0.02 -8.29
CA GLY A 4 -29.21 -0.50 -8.73
C GLY A 4 -30.39 -0.16 -7.81
N PHE A 5 -30.16 0.59 -6.73
CA PHE A 5 -31.15 0.77 -5.66
C PHE A 5 -31.45 2.22 -5.32
N VAL A 6 -30.64 3.18 -5.78
CA VAL A 6 -30.76 4.58 -5.36
C VAL A 6 -31.18 5.49 -6.52
N PRO A 7 -31.94 6.57 -6.24
CA PRO A 7 -32.33 7.52 -7.29
C PRO A 7 -31.11 8.24 -7.89
N ALA A 8 -31.15 8.57 -9.18
CA ALA A 8 -30.03 9.18 -9.90
C ALA A 8 -29.49 10.48 -9.25
N TRP A 9 -30.37 11.31 -8.68
CA TRP A 9 -29.95 12.55 -8.00
C TRP A 9 -29.06 12.28 -6.77
N SER A 10 -29.24 11.14 -6.11
CA SER A 10 -28.47 10.79 -4.92
C SER A 10 -27.03 10.41 -5.27
N ALA A 11 -26.73 10.02 -6.52
CA ALA A 11 -25.39 9.64 -6.96
C ALA A 11 -24.35 10.76 -6.74
N ILE A 12 -24.77 12.02 -6.84
CA ILE A 12 -23.92 13.18 -6.55
C ILE A 12 -23.48 13.18 -5.07
N ILE A 13 -24.38 12.84 -4.17
CA ILE A 13 -24.10 12.73 -2.73
C ILE A 13 -23.09 11.61 -2.47
N PHE A 14 -23.25 10.46 -3.11
CA PHE A 14 -22.29 9.36 -3.02
C PHE A 14 -20.89 9.78 -3.50
N GLY A 15 -20.81 10.49 -4.62
CA GLY A 15 -19.56 11.02 -5.15
C GLY A 15 -18.87 11.99 -4.19
N VAL A 16 -19.59 13.00 -3.71
CA VAL A 16 -19.04 14.03 -2.82
C VAL A 16 -18.66 13.46 -1.46
N VAL A 17 -19.58 12.74 -0.80
CA VAL A 17 -19.35 12.20 0.54
C VAL A 17 -18.28 11.11 0.49
N GLY A 18 -18.30 10.24 -0.53
CA GLY A 18 -17.26 9.23 -0.74
C GLY A 18 -15.90 9.85 -0.98
N ALA A 19 -15.78 10.84 -1.88
CA ALA A 19 -14.51 11.52 -2.16
C ALA A 19 -13.93 12.21 -0.92
N VAL A 20 -14.77 12.93 -0.16
CA VAL A 20 -14.36 13.59 1.09
C VAL A 20 -13.89 12.56 2.11
N ALA A 21 -14.67 11.50 2.35
CA ALA A 21 -14.32 10.46 3.31
C ALA A 21 -13.00 9.76 2.94
N CYS A 22 -12.85 9.35 1.68
CA CYS A 22 -11.62 8.71 1.20
C CYS A 22 -10.41 9.66 1.30
N ASN A 23 -10.57 10.95 0.99
CA ASN A 23 -9.48 11.92 1.09
C ASN A 23 -8.97 12.08 2.53
N PHE A 24 -9.85 12.11 3.52
CA PHE A 24 -9.42 12.16 4.92
C PHE A 24 -8.89 10.81 5.40
N ALA A 25 -9.42 9.70 4.88
CA ALA A 25 -8.98 8.36 5.23
C ALA A 25 -7.53 8.07 4.84
N THR A 26 -6.99 8.67 3.77
CA THR A 26 -5.56 8.50 3.41
C THR A 26 -4.62 9.02 4.50
N LYS A 27 -5.10 9.87 5.42
CA LYS A 27 -4.31 10.35 6.55
C LYS A 27 -4.23 9.35 7.72
N ILE A 28 -5.12 8.36 7.76
CA ILE A 28 -5.19 7.35 8.84
C ILE A 28 -3.88 6.56 8.92
N LYS A 29 -3.24 6.29 7.78
CA LYS A 29 -1.98 5.53 7.71
C LYS A 29 -0.84 6.17 8.52
N TYR A 30 -0.77 7.51 8.51
CA TYR A 30 0.23 8.25 9.29
C TYR A 30 -0.08 8.25 10.80
N LEU A 31 -1.36 8.16 11.19
CA LEU A 31 -1.75 8.10 12.59
C LEU A 31 -1.51 6.70 13.18
N LEU A 32 -1.78 5.66 12.40
CA LEU A 32 -1.62 4.27 12.81
C LEU A 32 -0.21 3.72 12.57
N HIS A 33 0.66 4.49 11.90
CA HIS A 33 1.99 4.04 11.45
C HIS A 33 1.93 2.72 10.66
N VAL A 34 0.92 2.59 9.80
CA VAL A 34 0.74 1.44 8.91
C VAL A 34 1.08 1.89 7.50
N ASP A 35 1.87 1.12 6.78
CA ASP A 35 2.21 1.40 5.39
C ASP A 35 1.23 0.70 4.43
N ASP A 36 0.28 1.46 3.92
CA ASP A 36 -0.59 1.05 2.81
C ASP A 36 -0.11 1.79 1.55
N ALA A 37 0.76 1.12 0.80
CA ALA A 37 1.49 1.70 -0.32
C ALA A 37 0.57 2.29 -1.41
N LEU A 38 -0.63 1.70 -1.59
CA LEU A 38 -1.58 2.08 -2.64
C LEU A 38 -2.85 2.74 -2.10
N ASP A 39 -2.90 3.04 -0.79
CA ASP A 39 -4.09 3.59 -0.12
C ASP A 39 -5.37 2.74 -0.32
N ILE A 40 -5.22 1.42 -0.52
CA ILE A 40 -6.33 0.50 -0.83
C ILE A 40 -7.38 0.53 0.28
N PHE A 41 -6.95 0.54 1.54
CA PHE A 41 -7.86 0.59 2.67
C PHE A 41 -8.67 1.90 2.69
N ALA A 42 -8.03 3.02 2.38
CA ALA A 42 -8.69 4.32 2.37
C ALA A 42 -9.74 4.42 1.25
N VAL A 43 -9.41 3.99 0.02
CA VAL A 43 -10.36 4.12 -1.11
C VAL A 43 -11.41 3.02 -1.18
N HIS A 44 -11.04 1.77 -0.90
CA HIS A 44 -11.96 0.63 -1.02
C HIS A 44 -12.61 0.27 0.31
N GLY A 45 -11.85 0.24 1.40
CA GLY A 45 -12.36 -0.07 2.73
C GLY A 45 -13.30 1.02 3.24
N VAL A 46 -12.78 2.24 3.43
CA VAL A 46 -13.58 3.38 3.92
C VAL A 46 -14.61 3.83 2.89
N GLY A 47 -14.23 3.94 1.62
CA GLY A 47 -15.18 4.29 0.55
C GLY A 47 -16.33 3.29 0.41
N GLY A 48 -16.03 1.99 0.49
CA GLY A 48 -17.02 0.93 0.50
C GLY A 48 -17.97 1.01 1.71
N PHE A 49 -17.42 1.22 2.91
CA PHE A 49 -18.19 1.37 4.14
C PHE A 49 -19.16 2.55 4.08
N VAL A 50 -18.65 3.74 3.71
CA VAL A 50 -19.46 4.96 3.55
C VAL A 50 -20.53 4.76 2.48
N GLY A 51 -20.17 4.19 1.33
CA GLY A 51 -21.14 3.85 0.28
C GLY A 51 -22.22 2.88 0.77
N ASN A 52 -21.88 1.91 1.62
CA ASN A 52 -22.87 0.97 2.15
C ASN A 52 -23.86 1.66 3.10
N LEU A 53 -23.37 2.54 3.98
CA LEU A 53 -24.24 3.32 4.86
C LEU A 53 -25.17 4.26 4.07
N LEU A 54 -24.64 4.95 3.07
CA LEU A 54 -25.45 5.79 2.18
C LEU A 54 -26.51 4.97 1.42
N THR A 55 -26.23 3.70 1.10
CA THR A 55 -27.23 2.79 0.52
C THR A 55 -28.40 2.57 1.48
N GLY A 56 -28.13 2.38 2.78
CA GLY A 56 -29.19 2.24 3.79
C GLY A 56 -30.07 3.50 3.94
N LEU A 57 -29.52 4.67 3.61
CA LEU A 57 -30.25 5.93 3.61
C LEU A 57 -31.08 6.13 2.33
N PHE A 58 -30.45 5.95 1.17
CA PHE A 58 -31.00 6.36 -0.13
C PHE A 58 -31.59 5.22 -0.97
N ALA A 59 -31.55 3.97 -0.50
CA ALA A 59 -32.23 2.88 -1.19
C ALA A 59 -33.72 3.19 -1.35
N ALA A 60 -34.24 2.94 -2.55
CA ALA A 60 -35.57 3.26 -2.99
C ALA A 60 -36.22 2.01 -3.62
N ASP A 61 -37.34 1.56 -3.05
CA ASP A 61 -38.12 0.43 -3.58
C ASP A 61 -38.51 0.60 -5.06
N TYR A 62 -38.92 1.79 -5.46
CA TYR A 62 -39.32 2.13 -6.83
C TYR A 62 -38.15 2.16 -7.82
N ILE A 63 -36.91 2.31 -7.35
CA ILE A 63 -35.72 2.18 -8.21
C ILE A 63 -35.40 0.70 -8.42
N ALA A 64 -35.44 -0.09 -7.35
CA ALA A 64 -35.21 -1.53 -7.44
C ALA A 64 -36.25 -2.22 -8.33
N ALA A 65 -37.52 -1.80 -8.26
CA ALA A 65 -38.62 -2.36 -9.04
C ALA A 65 -38.56 -2.07 -10.55
N LEU A 66 -37.60 -1.28 -11.04
CA LEU A 66 -37.46 -0.96 -12.47
C LEU A 66 -37.14 -2.19 -13.33
N ASP A 67 -36.60 -3.26 -12.73
CA ASP A 67 -36.37 -4.54 -13.41
C ASP A 67 -37.61 -5.44 -13.49
N GLY A 68 -38.71 -5.05 -12.84
CA GLY A 68 -39.98 -5.79 -12.80
C GLY A 68 -39.99 -7.03 -11.89
N ALA A 69 -38.93 -7.32 -11.14
CA ALA A 69 -38.80 -8.53 -10.32
C ALA A 69 -38.27 -8.26 -8.90
N THR A 70 -37.38 -7.29 -8.73
CA THR A 70 -36.73 -7.02 -7.46
C THR A 70 -37.66 -6.23 -6.53
N VAL A 71 -37.96 -6.82 -5.39
CA VAL A 71 -38.77 -6.20 -4.34
C VAL A 71 -37.92 -6.02 -3.09
N ILE A 72 -37.73 -4.77 -2.68
CA ILE A 72 -37.04 -4.42 -1.44
C ILE A 72 -37.93 -3.49 -0.59
N PRO A 73 -37.80 -3.51 0.74
CA PRO A 73 -38.46 -2.51 1.60
C PRO A 73 -37.92 -1.08 1.44
N GLY A 74 -36.78 -0.91 0.75
CA GLY A 74 -36.08 0.35 0.60
C GLY A 74 -35.27 0.75 1.84
N GLY A 75 -34.77 1.98 1.82
CA GLY A 75 -34.00 2.60 2.89
C GLY A 75 -34.82 3.68 3.63
N TRP A 76 -34.11 4.67 4.17
CA TRP A 76 -34.77 5.79 4.88
C TRP A 76 -35.71 6.61 3.99
N LEU A 77 -35.45 6.70 2.69
CA LEU A 77 -36.38 7.34 1.74
C LEU A 77 -37.78 6.69 1.77
N ASN A 78 -37.86 5.38 2.03
CA ASN A 78 -39.12 4.64 2.17
C ASN A 78 -39.57 4.49 3.63
N ARG A 79 -39.00 5.25 4.57
CA ARG A 79 -39.25 5.14 6.02
C ARG A 79 -38.89 3.78 6.63
N HIS A 80 -38.06 2.99 5.93
CA HIS A 80 -37.53 1.73 6.43
C HIS A 80 -36.23 1.97 7.20
N TYR A 81 -36.35 2.55 8.40
CA TYR A 81 -35.18 3.07 9.15
C TYR A 81 -34.20 1.99 9.62
N ILE A 82 -34.71 0.77 9.83
CA ILE A 82 -33.90 -0.39 10.23
C ILE A 82 -32.87 -0.78 9.15
N GLN A 83 -33.07 -0.36 7.88
CA GLN A 83 -32.13 -0.65 6.80
C GLN A 83 -30.71 -0.18 7.11
N LEU A 84 -30.55 0.95 7.79
CA LEU A 84 -29.22 1.45 8.15
C LEU A 84 -28.50 0.50 9.13
N ALA A 85 -29.24 -0.12 10.05
CA ALA A 85 -28.67 -1.13 10.95
C ALA A 85 -28.27 -2.40 10.20
N TYR A 86 -29.03 -2.80 9.18
CA TYR A 86 -28.64 -3.92 8.32
C TYR A 86 -27.37 -3.62 7.53
N GLN A 87 -27.24 -2.44 6.93
CA GLN A 87 -26.01 -2.07 6.23
C GLN A 87 -24.80 -1.95 7.19
N LEU A 88 -25.02 -1.49 8.42
CA LEU A 88 -23.97 -1.45 9.43
C LEU A 88 -23.54 -2.86 9.85
N ALA A 89 -24.50 -3.76 10.11
CA ALA A 89 -24.21 -5.15 10.45
C ALA A 89 -23.48 -5.86 9.31
N ASP A 90 -23.91 -5.66 8.07
CA ASP A 90 -23.27 -6.16 6.85
C ASP A 90 -21.82 -5.66 6.74
N SER A 91 -21.61 -4.35 6.85
CA SER A 91 -20.26 -3.77 6.76
C SER A 91 -19.33 -4.24 7.87
N VAL A 92 -19.79 -4.34 9.11
CA VAL A 92 -18.97 -4.82 10.24
C VAL A 92 -18.67 -6.31 10.11
N ALA A 93 -19.65 -7.12 9.71
CA ALA A 93 -19.45 -8.55 9.48
C ALA A 93 -18.47 -8.79 8.33
N GLY A 94 -18.64 -8.09 7.21
CA GLY A 94 -17.72 -8.18 6.07
C GLY A 94 -16.31 -7.72 6.41
N PHE A 95 -16.17 -6.62 7.16
CA PHE A 95 -14.87 -6.15 7.64
C PHE A 95 -14.22 -7.18 8.59
N ALA A 96 -14.95 -7.69 9.58
CA ALA A 96 -14.42 -8.65 10.55
C ALA A 96 -13.99 -9.96 9.87
N TYR A 97 -14.77 -10.45 8.92
CA TYR A 97 -14.43 -11.64 8.14
C TYR A 97 -13.20 -11.41 7.26
N SER A 98 -13.18 -10.33 6.48
CA SER A 98 -12.07 -10.01 5.57
C SER A 98 -10.77 -9.74 6.33
N PHE A 99 -10.81 -8.87 7.34
CA PHE A 99 -9.64 -8.54 8.15
C PHE A 99 -9.16 -9.74 8.97
N GLY A 100 -10.06 -10.36 9.75
CA GLY A 100 -9.70 -11.50 10.61
C GLY A 100 -9.23 -12.71 9.81
N GLY A 101 -9.93 -13.04 8.72
CA GLY A 101 -9.56 -14.15 7.83
C GLY A 101 -8.22 -13.89 7.15
N THR A 102 -7.99 -12.69 6.62
CA THR A 102 -6.71 -12.34 5.99
C THR A 102 -5.57 -12.37 7.02
N CYS A 103 -5.75 -11.79 8.21
CA CYS A 103 -4.75 -11.86 9.27
C CYS A 103 -4.43 -13.31 9.67
N LEU A 104 -5.44 -14.17 9.79
CA LEU A 104 -5.23 -15.59 10.09
C LEU A 104 -4.43 -16.29 8.99
N ILE A 105 -4.78 -16.07 7.72
CA ILE A 105 -4.07 -16.66 6.58
C ILE A 105 -2.61 -16.19 6.57
N LEU A 106 -2.38 -14.88 6.65
CA LEU A 106 -1.02 -14.31 6.64
C LEU A 106 -0.19 -14.79 7.83
N PHE A 107 -0.81 -14.91 9.01
CA PHE A 107 -0.14 -15.45 10.20
C PHE A 107 0.27 -16.91 9.99
N LEU A 108 -0.63 -17.76 9.47
CA LEU A 108 -0.33 -19.17 9.20
C LEU A 108 0.73 -19.34 8.10
N MET A 109 0.67 -18.54 7.04
CA MET A 109 1.68 -18.54 5.98
C MET A 109 3.08 -18.20 6.52
N ASN A 110 3.17 -17.22 7.42
CA ASN A 110 4.44 -16.83 8.04
C ASN A 110 5.05 -17.91 8.95
N LEU A 111 4.28 -18.90 9.39
CA LEU A 111 4.79 -20.03 10.18
C LEU A 111 5.43 -21.13 9.32
N VAL A 112 5.14 -21.17 8.01
CA VAL A 112 5.67 -22.19 7.10
C VAL A 112 6.90 -21.64 6.35
N PRO A 113 8.10 -22.23 6.54
CA PRO A 113 9.29 -21.79 5.84
C PRO A 113 9.10 -21.84 4.32
N GLY A 114 9.42 -20.75 3.63
CA GLY A 114 9.28 -20.61 2.17
C GLY A 114 7.93 -20.07 1.68
N LEU A 115 6.95 -19.83 2.56
CA LEU A 115 5.65 -19.21 2.21
C LEU A 115 5.45 -17.81 2.80
N SER A 116 6.51 -17.19 3.33
CA SER A 116 6.45 -15.79 3.77
C SER A 116 6.07 -14.89 2.60
N LEU A 117 5.06 -14.05 2.79
CA LEU A 117 4.64 -13.06 1.80
C LEU A 117 5.64 -11.90 1.70
N ARG A 118 6.32 -11.56 2.81
CA ARG A 118 7.30 -10.47 2.82
C ARG A 118 8.65 -11.00 2.34
N ALA A 119 9.26 -10.27 1.41
CA ALA A 119 10.62 -10.50 0.94
C ALA A 119 11.64 -10.35 2.08
N SER A 120 12.83 -10.90 1.89
CA SER A 120 13.93 -10.65 2.82
C SER A 120 14.38 -9.19 2.73
N GLU A 121 15.00 -8.65 3.79
CA GLU A 121 15.53 -7.27 3.76
C GLU A 121 16.60 -7.08 2.68
N GLU A 122 17.36 -8.14 2.36
CA GLU A 122 18.35 -8.12 1.29
C GLU A 122 17.67 -8.00 -0.08
N ASP A 123 16.64 -8.81 -0.33
CA ASP A 123 15.86 -8.76 -1.58
C ASP A 123 15.12 -7.43 -1.74
N GLU A 124 14.58 -6.88 -0.63
CA GLU A 124 13.90 -5.57 -0.63
C GLU A 124 14.88 -4.43 -0.96
N ASN A 125 16.13 -4.51 -0.51
CA ASN A 125 17.18 -3.53 -0.81
C ASN A 125 17.71 -3.65 -2.25
N ASN A 126 17.90 -4.87 -2.75
CA ASN A 126 18.38 -5.12 -4.11
C ASN A 126 17.32 -4.73 -5.16
N GLY A 127 16.04 -4.87 -4.79
CA GLY A 127 14.87 -4.57 -5.62
C GLY A 127 14.17 -5.85 -6.05
N MET A 128 12.84 -5.83 -6.02
CA MET A 128 12.02 -7.02 -6.28
C MET A 128 12.19 -7.58 -7.69
N ASP A 129 12.45 -6.72 -8.68
CA ASP A 129 12.69 -7.13 -10.07
C ASP A 129 13.92 -8.06 -10.16
N ASP A 130 15.03 -7.66 -9.55
CA ASP A 130 16.27 -8.44 -9.52
C ASP A 130 16.11 -9.73 -8.67
N ALA A 131 15.52 -9.60 -7.48
CA ALA A 131 15.38 -10.71 -6.54
C ALA A 131 14.42 -11.81 -7.01
N GLN A 132 13.35 -11.47 -7.74
CA GLN A 132 12.32 -12.43 -8.16
C GLN A 132 12.37 -12.81 -9.64
N LEU A 133 12.81 -11.90 -10.51
CA LEU A 133 12.78 -12.11 -11.96
C LEU A 133 14.20 -12.24 -12.54
N GLY A 134 15.23 -11.75 -11.85
CA GLY A 134 16.61 -11.73 -12.34
C GLY A 134 16.82 -10.82 -13.55
N GLU A 135 15.90 -9.87 -13.75
CA GLU A 135 15.93 -8.87 -14.81
C GLU A 135 15.43 -7.53 -14.28
N PHE A 136 15.75 -6.44 -14.97
CA PHE A 136 15.25 -5.10 -14.64
C PHE A 136 14.12 -4.71 -15.60
N ALA A 137 13.07 -4.08 -15.09
CA ALA A 137 12.00 -3.56 -15.94
C ALA A 137 12.49 -2.46 -16.93
N TYR A 138 13.62 -1.80 -16.62
CA TYR A 138 14.18 -0.73 -17.44
C TYR A 138 15.72 -0.74 -17.47
N ASP A 139 16.30 -0.84 -18.67
CA ASP A 139 17.77 -0.91 -18.91
C ASP A 139 18.57 0.27 -18.34
N TYR A 140 17.99 1.46 -18.22
CA TYR A 140 18.72 2.63 -17.69
C TYR A 140 19.03 2.48 -16.19
N VAL A 141 18.28 1.65 -15.46
CA VAL A 141 18.51 1.37 -14.03
C VAL A 141 19.77 0.52 -13.87
N GLU A 142 19.95 -0.47 -14.73
CA GLU A 142 21.15 -1.30 -14.83
C GLU A 142 22.38 -0.45 -15.15
N LEU A 143 22.31 0.36 -16.22
CA LEU A 143 23.41 1.25 -16.62
C LEU A 143 23.85 2.23 -15.52
N ARG A 144 22.88 2.74 -14.73
CA ARG A 144 23.17 3.65 -13.61
C ARG A 144 23.88 2.94 -12.46
N ARG A 145 23.49 1.70 -12.15
CA ARG A 145 24.14 0.89 -11.10
C ARG A 145 25.58 0.55 -11.51
N GLU A 146 25.78 0.03 -12.72
CA GLU A 146 27.12 -0.25 -13.24
C GLU A 146 28.03 0.99 -13.19
N THR A 147 27.53 2.14 -13.63
CA THR A 147 28.32 3.38 -13.60
C THR A 147 28.66 3.80 -12.17
N SER A 148 27.74 3.63 -11.22
CA SER A 148 27.97 3.97 -9.80
C SER A 148 29.00 3.04 -9.17
N ASP A 149 28.93 1.74 -9.47
CA ASP A 149 29.88 0.75 -8.96
C ASP A 149 31.30 1.00 -9.50
N VAL A 150 31.42 1.33 -10.79
CA VAL A 150 32.70 1.72 -11.39
C VAL A 150 33.27 2.96 -10.71
N VAL A 151 32.45 3.99 -10.46
CA VAL A 151 32.90 5.22 -9.78
C VAL A 151 33.32 4.95 -8.34
N ILE A 152 32.60 4.12 -7.60
CA ILE A 152 32.97 3.74 -6.23
C ILE A 152 34.30 2.96 -6.22
N GLN A 153 34.47 1.99 -7.12
CA GLN A 153 35.72 1.25 -7.25
C GLN A 153 36.90 2.17 -7.58
N ASP A 154 36.70 3.17 -8.47
CA ASP A 154 37.71 4.16 -8.79
C ASP A 154 38.09 5.03 -7.57
N ILE A 155 37.10 5.47 -6.79
CA ILE A 155 37.32 6.25 -5.57
C ILE A 155 38.07 5.42 -4.52
N GLU A 156 37.68 4.17 -4.30
CA GLU A 156 38.37 3.25 -3.37
C GLU A 156 39.80 2.95 -3.83
N ALA A 157 40.01 2.74 -5.13
CA ALA A 157 41.32 2.51 -5.71
C ALA A 157 42.22 3.76 -5.54
N GLN A 158 41.68 4.97 -5.69
CA GLN A 158 42.42 6.21 -5.44
C GLN A 158 42.70 6.44 -3.95
N SER A 159 41.74 6.15 -3.06
CA SER A 159 41.92 6.23 -1.61
C SER A 159 43.00 5.27 -1.10
N SER A 160 42.99 4.02 -1.58
CA SER A 160 44.02 3.01 -1.31
C SER A 160 45.42 3.42 -1.79
N LYS A 161 45.51 4.02 -2.99
CA LYS A 161 46.77 4.58 -3.52
C LYS A 161 47.26 5.78 -2.71
N GLY A 162 46.36 6.67 -2.28
CA GLY A 162 46.68 7.83 -1.44
C GLY A 162 47.22 7.42 -0.06
N SER A 163 46.59 6.44 0.59
CA SER A 163 47.03 5.89 1.87
C SER A 163 48.41 5.21 1.79
N ARG A 164 48.66 4.42 0.72
CA ARG A 164 49.98 3.82 0.47
C ARG A 164 51.06 4.88 0.20
N SER A 165 50.75 5.94 -0.53
CA SER A 165 51.69 7.04 -0.81
C SER A 165 52.07 7.81 0.47
N ALA A 166 51.10 8.10 1.34
CA ALA A 166 51.35 8.72 2.64
C ALA A 166 52.17 7.82 3.59
N SER A 167 51.90 6.52 3.60
CA SER A 167 52.68 5.53 4.37
C SER A 167 54.12 5.40 3.87
N VAL A 168 54.34 5.42 2.56
CA VAL A 168 55.69 5.36 1.96
C VAL A 168 56.46 6.65 2.22
N ALA A 169 55.81 7.81 2.10
CA ALA A 169 56.42 9.10 2.43
C ALA A 169 56.81 9.19 3.92
N ALA A 170 55.95 8.75 4.84
CA ALA A 170 56.26 8.70 6.28
C ALA A 170 57.41 7.73 6.60
N SER A 171 57.48 6.59 5.90
CA SER A 171 58.60 5.64 6.05
C SER A 171 59.93 6.18 5.50
N MET A 172 59.91 7.01 4.45
CA MET A 172 61.12 7.62 3.90
C MET A 172 61.62 8.78 4.78
N VAL A 173 60.72 9.61 5.32
CA VAL A 173 61.07 10.66 6.29
C VAL A 173 61.65 10.08 7.58
N GLY A 174 61.10 8.97 8.08
CA GLY A 174 61.66 8.27 9.25
C GLY A 174 63.02 7.60 9.02
N ALA A 175 63.36 7.29 7.77
CA ALA A 175 64.67 6.72 7.42
C ALA A 175 65.76 7.80 7.31
N GLU A 176 65.43 9.01 6.85
CA GLU A 176 66.38 10.14 6.81
C GLU A 176 66.78 10.61 8.21
N GLN A 177 65.90 10.51 9.20
CA GLN A 177 66.18 10.98 10.57
C GLN A 177 67.08 10.03 11.39
N LYS A 178 67.47 8.87 10.86
CA LYS A 178 68.41 7.92 11.50
C LYS A 178 69.84 7.99 10.94
N VAL A 179 70.11 8.91 10.02
CA VAL A 179 71.42 9.05 9.34
C VAL A 179 72.18 10.32 9.79
N GLN A 180 71.65 11.07 10.75
CA GLN A 180 72.36 12.14 11.47
C GLN A 180 72.57 11.74 12.94
#